data_AF-G0MN56-F1
#
_entry.id   AF-G0MN56-F1
#
_cell.length_a   1.000
_cell.length_b   1.000
_cell.length_c   1.000
_cell.angle_alpha   90.00
_cell.angle_beta   90.00
_cell.angle_gamma   90.00
#
_symmetry.space_group_name_H-M   'P 1'
#
loop_
_entity.id
_entity.type
_entity.pdbx_description
1 polymer ?
#
loop_
_entity_poly.entity_id
_entity_poly.type
_entity_poly.pdbx_seq_one_letter_code
_entity_poly.pdbx_strand_id
1 'polypeptide(L)'
;MKHWRFFPILVKEEVLKNMDLSDRLSFSKCSKKCWNLLSRIPNHLDSFIIPNRYQISVDDFLTLMTCRKSTIHILKVDIESADDRDQVNQFLLKLNKVRGALKVKFLVMGVSPRYSEMHKKSIDSCDPSFIESIEIERLDSQEIYEHILKTPQWKNSRKVLLNLDFDGLLEVNINDFLHFKFINMKMEELSVDDAWKLVQVVRII
;
A
#
# COMPACT_ATOMS: atom_id res chain seq x y z
N MET A 1 28.18 -15.26 -22.01
CA MET A 1 28.10 -13.77 -22.07
C MET A 1 29.48 -13.08 -21.98
N LYS A 2 30.42 -13.31 -22.91
CA LYS A 2 31.77 -12.70 -22.82
C LYS A 2 31.79 -11.16 -23.02
N HIS A 3 30.74 -10.60 -23.65
CA HIS A 3 30.66 -9.18 -23.99
C HIS A 3 29.81 -8.32 -23.05
N TRP A 4 28.91 -8.91 -22.25
CA TRP A 4 28.00 -8.16 -21.35
C TRP A 4 28.76 -7.18 -20.45
N ARG A 5 29.90 -7.61 -19.90
CA ARG A 5 30.74 -6.79 -19.01
C ARG A 5 31.21 -5.48 -19.65
N PHE A 6 31.40 -5.43 -20.96
CA PHE A 6 31.95 -4.27 -21.68
C PHE A 6 30.89 -3.25 -22.09
N PHE A 7 29.60 -3.57 -22.00
CA PHE A 7 28.57 -2.58 -22.30
C PHE A 7 28.58 -1.44 -21.27
N PRO A 8 28.37 -0.19 -21.71
CA PRO A 8 28.15 0.94 -20.80
C PRO A 8 27.02 0.65 -19.81
N ILE A 9 27.13 1.22 -18.61
CA ILE A 9 26.14 1.02 -17.54
C ILE A 9 24.73 1.39 -17.99
N LEU A 10 24.58 2.49 -18.74
CA LEU A 10 23.29 2.98 -19.24
C LEU A 10 22.62 1.99 -20.18
N VAL A 11 23.39 1.35 -21.06
CA VAL A 11 22.86 0.32 -21.98
C VAL A 11 22.35 -0.88 -21.19
N LYS A 12 23.10 -1.30 -20.17
CA LYS A 12 22.69 -2.42 -19.31
C LYS A 12 21.42 -2.09 -18.52
N GLU A 13 21.33 -0.87 -17.98
CA GLU A 13 20.14 -0.39 -17.28
C GLU A 13 18.93 -0.36 -18.22
N GLU A 14 19.10 0.07 -19.45
CA GLU A 14 18.01 0.13 -20.43
C GLU A 14 17.51 -1.26 -20.84
N VAL A 15 18.41 -2.22 -21.06
CA VAL A 15 18.02 -3.61 -21.31
C VAL A 15 17.20 -4.16 -20.14
N LEU A 16 17.67 -3.94 -18.90
CA LEU A 16 16.96 -4.42 -17.71
C LEU A 16 15.61 -3.74 -17.50
N LYS A 17 15.43 -2.46 -17.87
CA LYS A 17 14.12 -1.78 -17.86
C LYS A 17 13.11 -2.36 -18.84
N ASN A 18 13.58 -3.07 -19.86
CA ASN A 18 12.72 -3.72 -20.85
C ASN A 18 12.53 -5.22 -20.58
N MET A 19 13.22 -5.79 -19.58
CA MET A 19 12.96 -7.14 -19.09
C MET A 19 11.69 -7.17 -18.24
N ASP A 20 11.00 -8.31 -18.26
CA ASP A 20 9.91 -8.56 -17.34
C ASP A 20 10.42 -8.76 -15.89
N LEU A 21 9.49 -8.88 -14.94
CA LEU A 21 9.85 -9.06 -13.53
C LEU A 21 10.57 -10.39 -13.26
N SER A 22 10.19 -11.47 -13.96
CA SER A 22 10.79 -12.80 -13.78
C SER A 22 12.25 -12.81 -14.21
N ASP A 23 12.54 -12.22 -15.36
CA ASP A 23 13.87 -12.08 -15.92
C ASP A 23 14.75 -11.18 -15.05
N ARG A 24 14.21 -10.08 -14.53
CA ARG A 24 14.91 -9.21 -13.58
C ARG A 24 15.27 -9.95 -12.30
N LEU A 25 14.35 -10.74 -11.76
CA LEU A 25 14.61 -11.58 -10.58
C LEU A 25 15.69 -12.61 -10.87
N SER A 26 15.61 -13.32 -11.99
CA SER A 26 16.62 -14.29 -12.43
C SER A 26 17.99 -13.63 -12.60
N PHE A 27 18.02 -12.44 -13.20
CA PHE A 27 19.23 -11.63 -13.34
C PHE A 27 19.83 -11.25 -11.97
N SER A 28 19.00 -10.84 -11.01
CA SER A 28 19.45 -10.48 -9.65
C SER A 28 20.19 -11.62 -8.95
N LYS A 29 19.78 -12.87 -9.20
CA LYS A 29 20.35 -14.09 -8.61
C LYS A 29 21.68 -14.51 -9.23
N CYS A 30 22.07 -13.93 -10.37
CA CYS A 30 23.30 -14.31 -11.08
C CYS A 30 24.60 -13.88 -10.36
N SER A 31 24.63 -12.68 -9.76
CA SER A 31 25.79 -12.20 -8.99
C SER A 31 25.48 -10.91 -8.24
N LYS A 32 26.31 -10.56 -7.24
CA LYS A 32 26.24 -9.26 -6.54
C LYS A 32 26.33 -8.05 -7.49
N LYS A 33 27.07 -8.16 -8.60
CA LYS A 33 27.14 -7.11 -9.62
C LYS A 33 25.80 -6.92 -10.36
N CYS A 34 25.08 -8.01 -10.61
CA CYS A 34 23.77 -7.98 -11.23
C CYS A 34 22.72 -7.37 -10.27
N TRP A 35 22.77 -7.74 -8.99
CA TRP A 35 21.93 -7.13 -7.95
C TRP A 35 22.17 -5.63 -7.81
N ASN A 36 23.44 -5.19 -7.74
CA ASN A 36 23.80 -3.76 -7.66
C ASN A 36 23.32 -2.95 -8.88
N LEU A 37 23.24 -3.60 -10.05
CA LEU A 37 22.74 -2.96 -11.25
C LEU A 37 21.22 -2.83 -11.19
N LEU A 38 20.53 -3.91 -10.80
CA LEU A 38 19.07 -3.93 -10.68
C LEU A 38 18.58 -2.94 -9.62
N SER A 39 19.28 -2.79 -8.49
CA SER A 39 18.88 -1.87 -7.40
C SER A 39 18.91 -0.39 -7.79
N ARG A 40 19.48 -0.04 -8.95
CA ARG A 40 19.45 1.30 -9.53
C ARG A 40 18.20 1.56 -10.37
N ILE A 41 17.52 0.50 -10.80
CA ILE A 41 16.42 0.57 -11.73
C ILE A 41 15.12 0.61 -10.93
N PRO A 42 14.30 1.65 -11.09
CA PRO A 42 13.00 1.68 -10.45
C PRO A 42 12.10 0.60 -11.04
N ASN A 43 11.39 -0.10 -10.17
CA ASN A 43 10.32 -1.01 -10.54
C ASN A 43 8.99 -0.34 -10.19
N HIS A 44 8.11 -0.23 -11.18
CA HIS A 44 6.78 0.34 -11.05
C HIS A 44 5.79 -0.80 -11.23
N LEU A 45 5.17 -1.22 -10.13
CA LEU A 45 4.19 -2.30 -10.15
C LEU A 45 2.78 -1.71 -10.27
N ASP A 46 1.97 -2.24 -11.17
CA ASP A 46 0.57 -1.82 -11.31
C ASP A 46 -0.27 -2.30 -10.13
N SER A 47 -0.07 -3.54 -9.69
CA SER A 47 -0.76 -4.09 -8.54
C SER A 47 0.10 -5.11 -7.78
N PHE A 48 -0.02 -5.11 -6.46
CA PHE A 48 0.55 -6.14 -5.60
C PHE A 48 -0.46 -6.51 -4.51
N ILE A 49 -0.61 -7.81 -4.22
CA ILE A 49 -1.58 -8.33 -3.25
C ILE A 49 -0.82 -9.08 -2.18
N ILE A 50 -1.17 -8.85 -0.91
CA ILE A 50 -0.59 -9.52 0.25
C ILE A 50 -1.72 -10.08 1.12
N PRO A 51 -1.71 -11.39 1.43
CA PRO A 51 -0.70 -12.38 1.09
C PRO A 51 -0.65 -12.68 -0.41
N ASN A 52 0.57 -12.89 -0.90
CA ASN A 52 0.81 -13.07 -2.33
C ASN A 52 0.50 -14.52 -2.74
N ARG A 53 -0.67 -14.75 -3.32
CA ARG A 53 -1.06 -16.05 -3.86
C ARG A 53 -0.32 -16.43 -5.16
N TYR A 54 0.43 -15.51 -5.76
CA TYR A 54 1.06 -15.64 -7.08
C TYR A 54 2.58 -15.92 -7.04
N GLN A 55 3.06 -16.67 -6.03
CA GLN A 55 4.38 -17.32 -5.99
C GLN A 55 5.65 -16.44 -5.95
N ILE A 56 5.59 -15.11 -6.12
CA ILE A 56 6.77 -14.26 -5.86
C ILE A 56 7.04 -14.25 -4.37
N SER A 57 8.19 -14.79 -3.97
CA SER A 57 8.63 -14.78 -2.57
C SER A 57 8.76 -13.35 -2.05
N VAL A 58 8.54 -13.15 -0.75
CA VAL A 58 8.71 -11.83 -0.11
C VAL A 58 10.11 -11.27 -0.38
N ASP A 59 11.14 -12.12 -0.38
CA ASP A 59 12.53 -11.70 -0.58
C ASP A 59 12.79 -11.27 -2.04
N ASP A 60 12.17 -11.94 -3.01
CA ASP A 60 12.20 -11.54 -4.41
C ASP A 60 11.50 -10.19 -4.62
N PHE A 61 10.31 -9.99 -4.00
CA PHE A 61 9.63 -8.70 -4.03
C PHE A 61 10.49 -7.58 -3.45
N LEU A 62 11.08 -7.78 -2.26
CA LEU A 62 11.92 -6.77 -1.62
C LEU A 62 13.17 -6.45 -2.44
N THR A 63 13.69 -7.44 -3.18
CA THR A 63 14.78 -7.25 -4.15
C THR A 63 14.38 -6.30 -5.27
N LEU A 64 13.21 -6.51 -5.89
CA LEU A 64 12.69 -5.62 -6.93
C LEU A 64 12.40 -4.21 -6.39
N MET A 65 11.93 -4.16 -5.14
CA MET A 65 11.59 -2.92 -4.48
C MET A 65 12.79 -2.23 -3.83
N THR A 66 14.02 -2.72 -3.99
CA THR A 66 15.21 -2.12 -3.35
C THR A 66 15.50 -0.68 -3.84
N CYS A 67 15.17 -0.34 -5.09
CA CYS A 67 15.37 1.02 -5.59
C CYS A 67 14.41 1.99 -4.89
N ARG A 68 14.92 3.09 -4.30
CA ARG A 68 14.11 4.10 -3.59
C ARG A 68 13.07 4.81 -4.48
N LYS A 69 13.24 4.74 -5.80
CA LYS A 69 12.30 5.28 -6.80
C LYS A 69 11.23 4.26 -7.23
N SER A 70 11.31 3.01 -6.81
CA SER A 70 10.30 1.98 -7.09
C SER A 70 8.98 2.32 -6.40
N THR A 71 7.86 2.07 -7.08
CA THR A 71 6.52 2.44 -6.63
C THR A 71 5.53 1.31 -6.90
N ILE A 72 4.42 1.30 -6.17
CA ILE A 72 3.29 0.41 -6.36
C ILE A 72 2.08 1.29 -6.63
N HIS A 73 1.37 1.03 -7.72
CA HIS A 73 0.14 1.76 -8.01
C HIS A 73 -0.95 1.28 -7.04
N ILE A 74 -1.28 -0.01 -7.02
CA ILE A 74 -2.25 -0.59 -6.07
C ILE A 74 -1.58 -1.61 -5.15
N LEU A 75 -1.67 -1.41 -3.83
CA LEU A 75 -1.35 -2.42 -2.83
C LEU A 75 -2.66 -2.89 -2.19
N LYS A 76 -3.01 -4.16 -2.37
CA LYS A 76 -4.13 -4.79 -1.66
C LYS A 76 -3.60 -5.66 -0.51
N VAL A 77 -4.11 -5.43 0.69
CA VAL A 77 -3.88 -6.26 1.88
C VAL A 77 -5.20 -6.95 2.21
N ASP A 78 -5.21 -8.28 2.13
CA ASP A 78 -6.41 -9.11 2.27
C ASP A 78 -6.17 -10.16 3.35
N ILE A 79 -6.92 -10.11 4.46
CA ILE A 79 -6.68 -10.95 5.64
C ILE A 79 -7.98 -11.55 6.11
N GLU A 80 -8.23 -12.80 5.74
CA GLU A 80 -9.42 -13.54 6.14
C GLU A 80 -9.10 -14.62 7.18
N SER A 81 -7.86 -15.08 7.24
CA SER A 81 -7.40 -16.15 8.12
C SER A 81 -6.15 -15.80 8.95
N ALA A 82 -5.84 -16.64 9.94
CA ALA A 82 -4.63 -16.49 10.75
C ALA A 82 -3.34 -16.68 9.91
N ASP A 83 -3.39 -17.53 8.88
CA ASP A 83 -2.28 -17.74 7.96
C ASP A 83 -2.02 -16.48 7.12
N ASP A 84 -3.07 -15.85 6.58
CA ASP A 84 -2.96 -14.59 5.85
C ASP A 84 -2.32 -13.51 6.74
N ARG A 85 -2.80 -13.39 7.99
CA ARG A 85 -2.26 -12.45 8.99
C ARG A 85 -0.77 -12.68 9.20
N ASP A 86 -0.36 -13.94 9.38
CA ASP A 86 1.04 -14.28 9.64
C ASP A 86 1.92 -13.99 8.44
N GLN A 87 1.46 -14.30 7.22
CA GLN A 87 2.16 -13.95 5.99
C GLN A 87 2.32 -12.43 5.81
N VAL A 88 1.26 -11.65 6.02
CA VAL A 88 1.31 -10.18 5.97
C VAL A 88 2.25 -9.65 7.05
N ASN A 89 2.15 -10.13 8.29
CA ASN A 89 3.00 -9.67 9.38
C ASN A 89 4.49 -10.00 9.12
N GLN A 90 4.80 -11.18 8.60
CA GLN A 90 6.16 -11.51 8.17
C GLN A 90 6.66 -10.61 7.04
N PHE A 91 5.79 -10.30 6.06
CA PHE A 91 6.11 -9.35 5.00
C PHE A 91 6.46 -7.98 5.56
N LEU A 92 5.62 -7.42 6.42
CA LEU A 92 5.83 -6.10 7.03
C LEU A 92 7.08 -6.05 7.90
N LEU A 93 7.37 -7.12 8.65
CA LEU A 93 8.60 -7.23 9.45
C LEU A 93 9.86 -7.23 8.57
N LYS A 94 9.83 -7.93 7.42
CA LYS A 94 10.96 -7.92 6.47
C LYS A 94 11.09 -6.57 5.76
N LEU A 95 9.97 -5.96 5.37
CA LEU A 95 9.94 -4.63 4.76
C LEU A 95 10.60 -3.58 5.66
N ASN A 96 10.23 -3.54 6.94
CA ASN A 96 10.75 -2.59 7.92
C ASN A 96 12.27 -2.71 8.10
N LYS A 97 12.83 -3.92 7.97
CA LYS A 97 14.28 -4.16 8.03
C LYS A 97 15.03 -3.66 6.79
N VAL A 98 14.39 -3.66 5.62
CA VAL A 98 15.07 -3.44 4.33
C VAL A 98 14.87 -2.03 3.79
N ARG A 99 13.66 -1.48 3.87
CA ARG A 99 13.28 -0.27 3.12
C ARG A 99 12.54 0.78 3.95
N GLY A 100 12.04 0.43 5.13
CA GLY A 100 11.20 1.31 5.94
C GLY A 100 9.77 1.36 5.41
N ALA A 101 9.51 2.20 4.41
CA ALA A 101 8.16 2.43 3.87
C ALA A 101 8.04 2.17 2.36
N LEU A 102 6.85 1.73 1.93
CA LEU A 102 6.50 1.51 0.53
C LEU A 102 5.86 2.75 -0.09
N LYS A 103 6.30 3.10 -1.30
CA LYS A 103 5.64 4.13 -2.12
C LYS A 103 4.44 3.55 -2.84
N VAL A 104 3.27 3.65 -2.21
CA VAL A 104 1.98 3.11 -2.68
C VAL A 104 1.04 4.26 -3.03
N LYS A 105 0.40 4.24 -4.21
CA LYS A 105 -0.61 5.25 -4.57
C LYS A 105 -1.99 4.94 -4.00
N PHE A 106 -2.44 3.70 -4.16
CA PHE A 106 -3.75 3.21 -3.73
C PHE A 106 -3.55 2.06 -2.75
N LEU A 107 -3.96 2.26 -1.50
CA LEU A 107 -3.95 1.22 -0.48
C LEU A 107 -5.37 0.68 -0.30
N VAL A 108 -5.55 -0.62 -0.50
CA VAL A 108 -6.83 -1.32 -0.30
C VAL A 108 -6.66 -2.34 0.82
N MET A 109 -7.51 -2.27 1.85
CA MET A 109 -7.46 -3.13 3.03
C MET A 109 -8.78 -3.87 3.20
N GLY A 110 -8.76 -5.17 2.88
CA GLY A 110 -9.80 -6.13 3.17
C GLY A 110 -9.38 -6.98 4.37
N VAL A 111 -9.49 -6.44 5.57
CA VAL A 111 -9.03 -7.13 6.79
C VAL A 111 -10.24 -7.55 7.61
N SER A 112 -10.29 -8.83 7.98
CA SER A 112 -11.32 -9.36 8.86
C SER A 112 -11.32 -8.63 10.22
N PRO A 113 -12.50 -8.34 10.81
CA PRO A 113 -12.67 -7.79 12.16
C PRO A 113 -11.73 -8.39 13.22
N ARG A 114 -11.52 -9.72 13.15
CA ARG A 114 -10.67 -10.46 14.09
C ARG A 114 -9.20 -10.03 14.07
N TYR A 115 -8.73 -9.44 12.97
CA TYR A 115 -7.34 -9.04 12.74
C TYR A 115 -7.24 -7.54 12.48
N SER A 116 -8.18 -6.76 13.01
CA SER A 116 -8.32 -5.34 12.73
C SER A 116 -7.05 -4.54 13.05
N GLU A 117 -6.18 -5.02 13.96
CA GLU A 117 -4.88 -4.41 14.25
C GLU A 117 -3.95 -4.32 13.03
N MET A 118 -4.18 -5.17 12.02
CA MET A 118 -3.41 -5.19 10.79
C MET A 118 -3.66 -3.97 9.91
N HIS A 119 -4.77 -3.26 10.08
CA HIS A 119 -4.97 -1.96 9.43
C HIS A 119 -3.88 -0.96 9.84
N LYS A 120 -3.61 -0.83 11.15
CA LYS A 120 -2.57 0.06 11.69
C LYS A 120 -1.20 -0.26 11.08
N LYS A 121 -0.81 -1.53 11.12
CA LYS A 121 0.49 -1.97 10.59
C LYS A 121 0.62 -1.74 9.08
N SER A 122 -0.47 -1.96 8.33
CA SER A 122 -0.47 -1.84 6.88
C SER A 122 -0.36 -0.38 6.45
N ILE A 123 -1.15 0.53 7.05
CA ILE A 123 -1.09 1.96 6.74
C ILE A 123 0.27 2.56 7.14
N ASP A 124 0.80 2.20 8.32
CA ASP A 124 2.08 2.72 8.82
C ASP A 124 3.28 2.27 7.96
N SER A 125 3.12 1.19 7.19
CA SER A 125 4.15 0.70 6.27
C SER A 125 4.23 1.46 4.94
N CYS A 126 3.31 2.40 4.69
CA CYS A 126 3.24 3.18 3.45
C CYS A 126 3.86 4.57 3.62
N ASP A 127 4.50 5.07 2.56
CA ASP A 127 5.06 6.42 2.50
C ASP A 127 3.90 7.44 2.37
N PRO A 128 3.73 8.35 3.34
CA PRO A 128 2.61 9.29 3.34
C PRO A 128 2.69 10.35 2.25
N SER A 129 3.85 10.56 1.63
CA SER A 129 3.99 11.49 0.51
C SER A 129 3.49 10.93 -0.83
N PHE A 130 3.21 9.62 -0.87
CA PHE A 130 2.88 8.91 -2.11
C PHE A 130 1.45 8.36 -2.15
N ILE A 131 0.81 8.19 -1.01
CA ILE A 131 -0.59 7.76 -0.92
C ILE A 131 -1.51 8.83 -1.49
N GLU A 132 -2.34 8.43 -2.46
CA GLU A 132 -3.39 9.26 -3.06
C GLU A 132 -4.78 8.83 -2.58
N SER A 133 -4.96 7.53 -2.27
CA SER A 133 -6.24 6.94 -1.87
C SER A 133 -6.07 5.84 -0.84
N ILE A 134 -7.04 5.76 0.07
CA ILE A 134 -7.16 4.68 1.05
C ILE A 134 -8.54 4.06 0.92
N GLU A 135 -8.59 2.75 0.87
CA GLU A 135 -9.81 1.96 0.86
C GLU A 135 -9.77 0.96 2.01
N ILE A 136 -10.81 0.98 2.84
CA ILE A 136 -10.98 0.07 3.98
C ILE A 136 -12.34 -0.59 3.86
N GLU A 137 -12.33 -1.89 3.54
CA GLU A 137 -13.53 -2.64 3.20
C GLU A 137 -14.38 -2.98 4.44
N ARG A 138 -13.75 -3.10 5.62
CA ARG A 138 -14.42 -3.33 6.92
C ARG A 138 -13.59 -2.76 8.05
N LEU A 139 -14.15 -1.83 8.81
CA LEU A 139 -13.53 -1.28 10.01
C LEU A 139 -14.54 -1.33 11.17
N ASP A 140 -14.17 -2.07 12.21
CA ASP A 140 -15.03 -2.46 13.33
C ASP A 140 -14.50 -1.97 14.70
N SER A 141 -13.30 -1.39 14.74
CA SER A 141 -12.63 -0.94 15.96
C SER A 141 -12.42 0.56 16.01
N GLN A 142 -13.00 1.21 17.03
CA GLN A 142 -12.84 2.64 17.31
C GLN A 142 -11.37 3.01 17.53
N GLU A 143 -10.62 2.18 18.25
CA GLU A 143 -9.19 2.43 18.53
C GLU A 143 -8.36 2.44 17.23
N ILE A 144 -8.75 1.62 16.25
CA ILE A 144 -8.07 1.54 14.95
C ILE A 144 -8.48 2.72 14.08
N TYR A 145 -9.77 3.04 14.06
CA TYR A 145 -10.28 4.23 13.39
C TYR A 145 -9.55 5.50 13.86
N GLU A 146 -9.51 5.76 15.16
CA GLU A 146 -8.82 6.93 15.73
C GLU A 146 -7.32 6.96 15.42
N HIS A 147 -6.67 5.79 15.35
CA HIS A 147 -5.27 5.71 14.93
C HIS A 147 -5.11 6.15 13.48
N ILE A 148 -5.92 5.60 12.58
CA ILE A 148 -5.87 5.88 11.14
C ILE A 148 -6.05 7.38 10.89
N LEU A 149 -7.04 8.03 11.52
CA LEU A 149 -7.27 9.47 11.39
C LEU A 149 -6.04 10.32 11.74
N LYS A 150 -5.23 9.86 12.70
CA LYS A 150 -4.04 10.57 13.16
C LYS A 150 -2.85 10.41 12.21
N THR A 151 -2.86 9.40 11.34
CA THR A 151 -1.75 9.09 10.44
C THR A 151 -1.53 10.19 9.38
N PRO A 152 -0.27 10.48 9.01
CA PRO A 152 0.03 11.34 7.86
C PRO A 152 -0.54 10.81 6.54
N GLN A 153 -0.63 9.49 6.38
CA GLN A 153 -1.17 8.81 5.20
C GLN A 153 -2.64 9.21 4.98
N TRP A 154 -3.46 9.17 6.05
CA TRP A 154 -4.85 9.64 6.01
C TRP A 154 -4.95 11.12 5.64
N LYS A 155 -4.19 11.97 6.35
CA LYS A 155 -4.23 13.43 6.17
C LYS A 155 -3.79 13.88 4.78
N ASN A 156 -2.88 13.14 4.15
CA ASN A 156 -2.35 13.48 2.81
C ASN A 156 -3.18 12.85 1.67
N SER A 157 -3.94 11.79 1.96
CA SER A 157 -4.77 11.14 0.97
C SER A 157 -5.88 12.06 0.48
N ARG A 158 -6.24 11.93 -0.80
CA ARG A 158 -7.23 12.78 -1.48
C ARG A 158 -8.55 12.07 -1.70
N LYS A 159 -8.55 10.75 -1.59
CA LYS A 159 -9.71 9.90 -1.78
C LYS A 159 -9.79 8.90 -0.64
N VAL A 160 -11.00 8.65 -0.17
CA VAL A 160 -11.26 7.58 0.78
C VAL A 160 -12.49 6.78 0.36
N LEU A 161 -12.38 5.46 0.47
CA LEU A 161 -13.51 4.55 0.48
C LEU A 161 -13.53 3.83 1.82
N LEU A 162 -14.59 4.03 2.59
CA LEU A 162 -14.67 3.57 3.97
C LEU A 162 -16.00 2.85 4.18
N ASN A 163 -15.94 1.60 4.57
CA ASN A 163 -17.10 0.85 5.02
C ASN A 163 -16.97 0.60 6.53
N LEU A 164 -17.75 1.36 7.29
CA LEU A 164 -17.76 1.33 8.74
C LEU A 164 -18.83 0.35 9.20
N ASP A 165 -18.43 -0.63 9.99
CA ASP A 165 -19.29 -1.71 10.50
C ASP A 165 -19.21 -1.67 12.03
N PHE A 166 -19.86 -0.67 12.62
CA PHE A 166 -19.87 -0.44 14.06
C PHE A 166 -21.27 -0.68 14.61
N ASP A 167 -21.37 -1.43 15.69
CA ASP A 167 -22.62 -1.66 16.43
C ASP A 167 -23.05 -0.40 17.23
N GLY A 168 -23.35 0.70 16.54
CA GLY A 168 -24.19 1.80 17.04
C GLY A 168 -23.59 2.80 18.04
N LEU A 169 -22.27 2.80 18.28
CA LEU A 169 -21.64 3.67 19.30
C LEU A 169 -20.54 4.61 18.77
N LEU A 170 -20.34 4.69 17.45
CA LEU A 170 -19.27 5.53 16.92
C LEU A 170 -19.71 6.98 16.72
N GLU A 171 -19.08 7.89 17.45
CA GLU A 171 -19.12 9.30 17.10
C GLU A 171 -18.12 9.57 15.97
N VAL A 172 -18.61 9.51 14.73
CA VAL A 172 -17.82 9.91 13.55
C VAL A 172 -17.83 11.44 13.46
N ASN A 173 -16.67 12.06 13.71
CA ASN A 173 -16.49 13.47 13.46
C ASN A 173 -16.27 13.74 11.96
N ILE A 174 -17.30 14.25 11.29
CA ILE A 174 -17.27 14.57 9.85
C ILE A 174 -16.15 15.54 9.46
N ASN A 175 -15.67 16.37 10.38
CA ASN A 175 -14.58 17.29 10.09
C ASN A 175 -13.29 16.57 9.67
N ASP A 176 -13.10 15.32 10.10
CA ASP A 176 -11.93 14.49 9.76
C ASP A 176 -11.94 14.01 8.29
N PHE A 177 -13.01 14.33 7.54
CA PHE A 177 -13.19 13.95 6.13
C PHE A 177 -13.20 15.14 5.17
N LEU A 178 -13.31 16.38 5.65
CA LEU A 178 -13.55 17.54 4.79
C LEU A 178 -12.36 17.88 3.86
N HIS A 179 -11.17 17.32 4.08
CA HIS A 179 -10.02 17.50 3.20
C HIS A 179 -10.05 16.60 1.96
N PHE A 180 -10.90 15.57 1.94
CA PHE A 180 -11.00 14.65 0.81
C PHE A 180 -11.69 15.28 -0.40
N LYS A 181 -11.17 15.01 -1.59
CA LYS A 181 -11.82 15.36 -2.87
C LYS A 181 -12.90 14.34 -3.27
N PHE A 182 -12.77 13.11 -2.78
CA PHE A 182 -13.70 12.04 -3.03
C PHE A 182 -13.88 11.22 -1.75
N ILE A 183 -15.13 11.06 -1.33
CA ILE A 183 -15.51 10.28 -0.17
C ILE A 183 -16.59 9.31 -0.64
N ASN A 184 -16.35 8.02 -0.46
CA ASN A 184 -17.40 7.02 -0.50
C ASN A 184 -17.45 6.37 0.87
N MET A 185 -18.55 6.57 1.57
CA MET A 185 -18.71 6.13 2.94
C MET A 185 -20.02 5.35 3.06
N LYS A 186 -19.93 4.15 3.59
CA LYS A 186 -21.10 3.36 3.99
C LYS A 186 -21.18 3.39 5.52
N MET A 187 -22.29 3.92 6.02
CA MET A 187 -22.63 4.02 7.44
C MET A 187 -24.11 3.68 7.62
N GLU A 188 -24.47 3.08 8.76
CA GLU A 188 -25.87 2.76 9.08
C GLU A 188 -26.66 3.98 9.52
N GLU A 189 -26.07 4.87 10.33
CA GLU A 189 -26.71 6.08 10.84
C GLU A 189 -25.84 7.30 10.58
N LEU A 190 -26.41 8.33 9.95
CA LEU A 190 -25.76 9.63 9.72
C LEU A 190 -26.78 10.74 9.95
N SER A 191 -26.44 11.73 10.77
CA SER A 191 -27.32 12.87 11.00
C SER A 191 -27.51 13.70 9.72
N VAL A 192 -28.67 14.34 9.57
CA VAL A 192 -28.97 15.16 8.38
C VAL A 192 -27.97 16.32 8.24
N ASP A 193 -27.59 16.95 9.34
CA ASP A 193 -26.63 18.06 9.34
C ASP A 193 -25.23 17.60 8.89
N ASP A 194 -24.80 16.42 9.32
CA ASP A 194 -23.53 15.83 8.95
C ASP A 194 -23.50 15.39 7.48
N ALA A 195 -24.60 14.81 6.99
CA ALA A 195 -24.78 14.53 5.57
C ALA A 195 -24.68 15.83 4.73
N TRP A 196 -25.29 16.93 5.20
CA TRP A 196 -25.21 18.21 4.51
C TRP A 196 -23.80 18.81 4.47
N LYS A 197 -23.02 18.69 5.55
CA LYS A 197 -21.60 19.11 5.56
C LYS A 197 -20.79 18.38 4.49
N LEU A 198 -20.96 17.06 4.37
CA LEU A 198 -20.29 16.25 3.34
C LEU A 198 -20.70 16.69 1.92
N VAL A 199 -21.99 16.91 1.68
CA VAL A 199 -22.48 17.35 0.36
C VAL A 199 -21.90 18.71 -0.03
N GLN A 200 -21.79 19.65 0.91
CA GLN A 200 -21.23 20.98 0.64
C GLN A 200 -19.76 20.90 0.21
N VAL A 201 -18.96 20.03 0.82
CA VAL A 201 -17.55 19.86 0.44
C VAL A 201 -17.40 19.20 -0.93
N VAL A 202 -18.20 18.17 -1.23
CA VAL A 202 -18.09 17.43 -2.49
C VAL A 202 -18.65 18.23 -3.69
N ARG A 203 -19.59 19.16 -3.46
CA ARG A 203 -20.19 20.01 -4.51
C ARG A 203 -19.34 21.22 -4.95
N ILE A 204 -18.24 21.55 -4.25
CA ILE A 204 -17.39 22.70 -4.59
C ILE A 204 -16.35 22.35 -5.69
N ILE A 205 -16.52 21.22 -6.40
CA ILE A 205 -15.68 20.84 -7.56
C ILE A 205 -16.45 21.02 -8.87
#